data_AF-A0A5J4STC2-F1
#
_entry.id   AF-A0A5J4STC2-F1
#
_cell.length_a   1.000
_cell.length_b   1.000
_cell.length_c   1.000
_cell.angle_alpha   90.00
_cell.angle_beta   90.00
_cell.angle_gamma   90.00
#
_symmetry.space_group_name_H-M   'P 1'
#
loop_
_entity.id
_entity.type
_entity.pdbx_description
1 polymer ?
#
loop_
_entity_poly.entity_id
_entity_poly.type
_entity_poly.pdbx_seq_one_letter_code
_entity_poly.pdbx_strand_id
1 'polypeptide(L)' 'MKYFKVFPHMKTEELLGVLHSQKEIRAFKDWQIIYSVAVNVGKPAADLSVLLGVSKSRIYRIIQSYNKEGKDWRL' A
#
# COMPACT_ATOMS: atom_id res chain seq x y z
N MET A 1 -6.28 5.12 -18.33
CA MET A 1 -5.17 5.19 -17.36
C MET A 1 -5.47 4.21 -16.23
N LYS A 2 -4.51 3.38 -15.77
CA LYS A 2 -4.79 2.38 -14.71
C LYS A 2 -4.51 3.00 -13.33
N TYR A 3 -5.45 2.81 -12.40
CA TYR A 3 -5.37 3.26 -11.02
C TYR A 3 -5.25 2.06 -10.09
N PHE A 4 -4.48 2.21 -9.01
CA PHE A 4 -4.51 1.25 -7.92
C PHE A 4 -5.67 1.59 -6.97
N LYS A 5 -6.27 0.56 -6.38
CA LYS A 5 -7.36 0.70 -5.41
C LYS A 5 -7.08 -0.20 -4.22
N VAL A 6 -7.11 0.38 -3.02
CA VAL A 6 -7.09 -0.35 -1.76
C VAL A 6 -8.54 -0.58 -1.32
N PHE A 7 -8.87 -1.80 -0.88
CA PHE A 7 -10.17 -2.09 -0.29
C PHE A 7 -10.20 -1.61 1.17
N PRO A 8 -11.36 -1.15 1.67
CA PRO A 8 -11.47 -0.48 2.97
C PRO A 8 -11.45 -1.47 4.14
N HIS A 9 -10.40 -2.30 4.20
CA HIS A 9 -10.15 -3.23 5.30
C HIS A 9 -9.71 -2.51 6.58
N MET A 10 -9.04 -1.36 6.43
CA MET A 10 -8.60 -0.48 7.49
C MET A 10 -8.85 0.98 7.12
N LYS A 11 -9.08 1.82 8.13
CA LYS A 11 -9.06 3.27 7.96
C LYS A 11 -7.63 3.75 7.71
N THR A 12 -7.49 4.93 7.12
CA THR A 12 -6.19 5.54 6.84
C THR A 12 -5.36 5.74 8.12
N GLU A 13 -6.01 6.10 9.22
CA GLU A 13 -5.36 6.31 10.52
C GLU A 13 -4.84 4.99 11.11
N GLU A 14 -5.59 3.89 10.93
CA GLU A 14 -5.15 2.55 11.33
C GLU A 14 -3.94 2.11 10.49
N LEU A 15 -3.98 2.33 9.17
CA LEU A 15 -2.85 2.04 8.27
C LEU A 15 -1.59 2.82 8.66
N LEU A 16 -1.75 4.10 9.01
CA LEU A 16 -0.64 4.92 9.48
C LEU A 16 -0.06 4.40 10.81
N GLY A 17 -0.92 3.98 11.73
CA GLY A 17 -0.52 3.34 12.98
C GLY A 17 0.29 2.06 12.74
N VAL A 18 -0.20 1.17 11.86
CA VAL A 18 0.52 -0.05 11.45
C VAL A 18 1.85 0.31 10.80
N LEU A 19 1.89 1.27 9.89
CA LEU A 19 3.12 1.71 9.23
C LEU A 19 4.17 2.16 10.25
N HIS A 20 3.78 2.98 11.23
CA HIS A 20 4.69 3.48 12.26
C HIS A 20 5.13 2.41 13.26
N SER A 21 4.38 1.33 13.42
CA SER A 21 4.75 0.23 14.32
C SER A 21 5.74 -0.77 13.71
N GLN A 22 6.05 -0.66 12.42
CA GLN A 22 6.93 -1.62 11.74
C GLN A 22 8.39 -1.44 12.15
N LYS A 23 9.01 -2.52 12.64
CA LYS A 23 10.44 -2.58 12.96
C LYS A 23 11.29 -3.09 11.79
N GLU A 24 10.68 -3.94 10.96
CA GLU A 24 11.34 -4.55 9.80
C GLU A 24 11.24 -3.65 8.57
N ILE A 25 12.38 -3.30 7.98
CA ILE A 25 12.45 -2.40 6.81
C ILE A 25 11.62 -2.91 5.62
N ARG A 26 11.55 -4.23 5.44
CA ARG A 26 10.76 -4.85 4.36
C ARG A 26 9.27 -4.67 4.62
N ALA A 27 8.82 -4.92 5.85
CA ALA A 27 7.43 -4.74 6.23
C ALA A 27 7.03 -3.25 6.17
N PHE A 28 7.89 -2.35 6.66
CA PHE A 28 7.70 -0.91 6.56
C PHE A 28 7.46 -0.47 5.11
N LYS A 29 8.34 -0.85 4.16
CA LYS A 29 8.20 -0.48 2.74
C LYS A 29 6.91 -1.00 2.12
N ASP A 30 6.49 -2.19 2.50
CA ASP A 30 5.28 -2.81 1.98
C ASP A 30 4.01 -2.14 2.53
N TRP A 31 3.98 -1.82 3.82
CA TRP A 31 2.90 -1.01 4.42
C TRP A 31 2.90 0.43 3.89
N GLN A 32 4.06 1.00 3.59
CA GLN A 32 4.19 2.33 2.99
C GLN A 32 3.53 2.37 1.60
N ILE A 33 3.65 1.29 0.82
CA ILE A 33 2.95 1.16 -0.47
C ILE A 33 1.43 1.19 -0.26
N ILE A 34 0.90 0.38 0.67
CA ILE A 34 -0.55 0.30 0.94
C ILE A 34 -1.08 1.67 1.39
N TYR A 35 -0.43 2.27 2.39
CA TYR A 35 -0.79 3.58 2.90
C TYR A 35 -0.77 4.65 1.79
N SER A 36 0.28 4.67 0.98
CA SER A 36 0.42 5.67 -0.10
C SER A 36 -0.66 5.53 -1.16
N VAL A 37 -1.06 4.31 -1.52
CA VAL A 37 -2.19 4.12 -2.44
C VAL A 37 -3.51 4.54 -1.79
N ALA A 38 -3.70 4.25 -0.50
CA ALA A 38 -4.92 4.61 0.23
C ALA A 38 -5.12 6.14 0.33
N VAL A 39 -4.04 6.92 0.54
CA VAL A 39 -4.13 8.39 0.69
C VAL A 39 -4.04 9.16 -0.63
N ASN A 40 -3.59 8.52 -1.71
CA ASN A 40 -3.49 9.13 -3.05
C ASN A 40 -4.54 8.54 -4.01
N VAL A 41 -5.82 8.51 -3.60
CA VAL A 41 -6.91 7.99 -4.43
C VAL A 41 -6.97 8.72 -5.77
N GLY A 42 -7.07 7.98 -6.87
CA GLY A 42 -7.12 8.54 -8.22
C GLY A 42 -5.76 8.96 -8.80
N LYS A 43 -4.66 8.79 -8.05
CA LYS A 43 -3.32 9.02 -8.60
C LYS A 43 -2.93 7.93 -9.61
N PRO A 44 -2.36 8.28 -10.77
CA PRO A 44 -1.92 7.30 -11.75
C PRO A 44 -0.89 6.31 -11.18
N ALA A 45 -0.95 5.06 -11.64
CA ALA A 45 0.02 4.03 -11.24
C ALA A 45 1.48 4.42 -11.54
N ALA A 46 1.73 5.20 -12.61
CA ALA A 46 3.05 5.70 -12.96
C ALA A 46 3.57 6.69 -11.90
N ASP A 47 2.75 7.65 -11.50
CA ASP A 47 3.13 8.67 -10.52
C ASP A 47 3.35 8.06 -9.14
N LEU A 48 2.56 7.05 -8.76
CA LEU A 48 2.79 6.28 -7.53
C LEU A 48 4.11 5.49 -7.57
N SER A 49 4.45 4.93 -8.73
CA SER A 49 5.71 4.22 -8.95
C SER A 49 6.92 5.15 -8.78
N VAL A 50 6.83 6.37 -9.31
CA VAL A 50 7.86 7.42 -9.13
C VAL A 50 7.94 7.86 -7.67
N LEU A 51 6.80 8.18 -7.05
CA LEU A 51 6.72 8.64 -5.66
C LEU A 51 7.36 7.64 -4.68
N LEU A 52 7.09 6.35 -4.88
CA LEU A 52 7.53 5.30 -3.97
C LEU A 52 8.89 4.71 -4.33
N GLY A 53 9.48 5.08 -5.48
CA GLY A 53 10.72 4.50 -5.96
C GLY A 53 10.66 2.97 -6.18
N VAL A 54 9.48 2.45 -6.53
CA VAL A 54 9.26 1.00 -6.77
C VAL A 54 8.52 0.77 -8.07
N SER A 55 8.70 -0.41 -8.68
CA SER A 55 8.02 -0.73 -9.93
C SER A 55 6.50 -0.85 -9.78
N LYS A 56 5.75 -0.49 -10.83
CA LYS A 56 4.29 -0.69 -10.91
C LYS A 56 3.88 -2.13 -10.59
N SER A 57 4.66 -3.12 -11.04
CA SER A 57 4.40 -4.54 -10.76
C SER A 57 4.52 -4.90 -9.29
N ARG A 58 5.45 -4.27 -8.55
CA ARG A 58 5.55 -4.46 -7.10
C ARG A 58 4.32 -3.89 -6.40
N ILE A 59 3.93 -2.66 -6.73
CA ILE A 59 2.72 -2.03 -6.16
C ILE A 59 1.50 -2.93 -6.41
N TYR A 60 1.33 -3.40 -7.65
CA TYR A 60 0.23 -4.28 -8.01
C TYR A 60 0.14 -5.53 -7.13
N ARG A 61 1.25 -6.26 -6.97
CA ARG A 61 1.28 -7.51 -6.17
C ARG A 61 0.94 -7.26 -4.71
N ILE A 62 1.53 -6.22 -4.12
CA ILE A 62 1.28 -5.85 -2.71
C ILE A 62 -0.19 -5.49 -2.51
N ILE A 63 -0.74 -4.60 -3.36
CA ILE A 63 -2.13 -4.16 -3.25
C ILE A 63 -3.10 -5.32 -3.49
N GLN A 64 -2.81 -6.21 -4.45
CA GLN A 64 -3.65 -7.36 -4.72
C GLN A 64 -3.69 -8.34 -3.55
N SER A 65 -2.53 -8.64 -2.96
CA SER A 65 -2.42 -9.54 -1.82
C SER A 65 -3.10 -8.94 -0.57
N TYR A 66 -2.86 -7.66 -0.29
CA TYR A 66 -3.56 -6.95 0.79
C TYR A 66 -5.08 -6.89 0.57
N ASN A 67 -5.55 -6.61 -0.64
CA ASN A 67 -6.98 -6.57 -0.92
C ASN A 67 -7.64 -7.95 -0.72
N LYS A 68 -6.89 -9.04 -0.87
CA LYS A 68 -7.36 -10.40 -0.65
C LYS A 68 -7.38 -10.77 0.84
N GLU A 69 -6.34 -10.42 1.59
CA GLU A 69 -6.10 -10.92 2.95
C GLU A 69 -6.46 -9.91 4.06
N GLY A 70 -6.64 -8.64 3.71
CA GLY A 70 -7.07 -7.59 4.63
C GLY A 70 -6.07 -7.33 5.76
N LYS A 71 -6.57 -7.23 7.00
CA LYS A 71 -5.76 -6.92 8.19
C LYS A 71 -4.70 -8.00 8.49
N ASP A 72 -4.94 -9.23 8.02
CA ASP A 72 -4.10 -10.39 8.33
C ASP A 72 -2.96 -10.60 7.33
N TRP A 73 -2.87 -9.76 6.29
CA TRP A 73 -1.96 -9.92 5.15
C TRP A 73 -0.46 -10.06 5.50
N ARG A 74 -0.05 -9.49 6.64
CA ARG A 74 1.37 -9.45 7.06
C ARG A 74 1.54 -9.74 8.56
N LEU A 75 0.72 -10.63 9.11
CA LEU A 75 0.90 -11.18 10.46
C LEU A 75 2.22 -11.97 10.58
#